data_AF-A0A5C5WQ61-F1
#
_entry.id   AF-A0A5C5WQ61-F1
#
_cell.length_a   1.000
_cell.length_b   1.000
_cell.length_c   1.000
_cell.angle_alpha   90.00
_cell.angle_beta   90.00
_cell.angle_gamma   90.00
#
_symmetry.space_group_name_H-M   'P 1'
#
loop_
_entity.id
_entity.type
_entity.pdbx_description
1 polymer ?
#
loop_
_entity_poly.entity_id
_entity_poly.type
_entity_poly.pdbx_seq_one_letter_code
_entity_poly.pdbx_strand_id
1 'polypeptide(L)'
;MNDFCKLSYFFRSPKYPVIVDVDGALVVARSAKSLYLRLVRFDLVEKKSYDALDKTGEAWALVISQETGVLAPLNFSKPRTKLELIRWFNNRKNKPADEVAYPEKSLSSKKRDRIVAEIADRLADAEKRNASRRK
;
A
#
# COMPACT_ATOMS: atom_id res chain seq x y z
N MET A 1 1.09 4.38 -22.60
CA MET A 1 0.87 4.73 -21.17
C MET A 1 -0.48 4.16 -20.81
N ASN A 2 -0.54 3.26 -19.83
CA ASN A 2 -1.81 2.78 -19.33
C ASN A 2 -2.27 3.74 -18.24
N ASP A 3 -2.87 4.84 -18.66
CA ASP A 3 -3.49 5.79 -17.75
C ASP A 3 -4.86 5.24 -17.38
N PHE A 4 -4.95 4.50 -16.27
CA PHE A 4 -6.26 4.23 -15.70
C PHE A 4 -6.82 5.56 -15.18
N CYS A 5 -8.01 5.94 -15.61
CA CYS A 5 -8.62 7.25 -15.34
C CYS A 5 -9.58 7.21 -14.14
N LYS A 6 -9.88 6.01 -13.60
CA LYS A 6 -10.84 5.84 -12.50
C LYS A 6 -10.45 4.70 -11.56
N LEU A 7 -10.63 4.94 -10.25
CA LEU A 7 -10.57 3.91 -9.23
C LEU A 7 -12.00 3.43 -8.89
N SER A 8 -12.22 2.11 -8.93
CA SER A 8 -13.49 1.46 -8.56
C SER A 8 -13.26 0.38 -7.51
N TYR A 9 -14.35 -0.10 -6.91
CA TYR A 9 -14.30 -1.15 -5.89
C TYR A 9 -15.16 -2.33 -6.30
N PHE A 10 -14.65 -3.54 -6.10
CA PHE A 10 -15.44 -4.76 -6.22
C PHE A 10 -15.95 -5.18 -4.83
N PHE A 11 -17.21 -5.60 -4.75
CA PHE A 11 -17.93 -6.01 -3.54
C PHE A 11 -18.15 -4.90 -2.49
N ARG A 12 -17.10 -4.23 -2.02
CA ARG A 12 -17.19 -3.10 -1.07
C ARG A 12 -15.96 -2.20 -1.15
N SER A 13 -16.02 -1.04 -0.51
CA SER A 13 -14.85 -0.17 -0.36
C SER A 13 -13.88 -0.65 0.74
N PRO A 14 -12.56 -0.41 0.59
CA PRO A 14 -11.58 -0.68 1.64
C PRO A 14 -11.66 0.35 2.76
N LYS A 15 -11.21 -0.03 3.97
CA LYS A 15 -11.05 0.94 5.06
C LYS A 15 -9.70 1.63 4.93
N TYR A 16 -9.70 2.94 4.70
CA TYR A 16 -8.46 3.71 4.58
C TYR A 16 -7.73 3.91 5.94
N PRO A 17 -6.39 4.02 5.97
CA PRO A 17 -5.49 4.05 4.82
C PRO A 17 -5.38 2.71 4.07
N VAL A 18 -5.08 2.78 2.77
CA VAL A 18 -4.73 1.65 1.93
C VAL A 18 -3.26 1.74 1.56
N ILE A 19 -2.57 0.61 1.57
CA ILE A 19 -1.19 0.45 1.10
C ILE A 19 -1.21 -0.51 -0.09
N VAL A 20 -0.65 -0.10 -1.21
CA VAL A 20 -0.51 -0.92 -2.43
C VAL A 20 0.97 -1.17 -2.69
N ASP A 21 1.33 -2.41 -2.99
CA ASP A 21 2.66 -2.82 -3.44
C ASP A 21 2.73 -2.75 -4.96
N VAL A 22 3.42 -1.74 -5.48
CA VAL A 22 3.70 -1.62 -6.90
C VAL A 22 5.15 -2.08 -7.14
N ASP A 23 5.31 -3.36 -7.46
CA ASP A 23 6.59 -3.99 -7.80
C ASP A 23 7.70 -3.76 -6.76
N GLY A 24 7.34 -3.83 -5.48
CA GLY A 24 8.21 -3.63 -4.32
C GLY A 24 8.20 -2.20 -3.78
N ALA A 25 7.56 -1.24 -4.46
CA ALA A 25 7.38 0.11 -3.95
C ALA A 25 6.02 0.23 -3.25
N LEU A 26 6.02 0.58 -1.96
CA LEU A 26 4.78 0.70 -1.21
C LEU A 26 4.18 2.09 -1.34
N VAL A 27 2.95 2.15 -1.84
CA VAL A 27 2.16 3.37 -2.03
C VAL A 27 1.06 3.42 -0.98
N VAL A 28 1.16 4.38 -0.06
CA VAL A 28 0.11 4.62 0.94
C VAL A 28 -0.85 5.71 0.48
N ALA A 29 -2.13 5.60 0.84
CA ALA A 29 -3.13 6.62 0.62
C ALA A 29 -4.20 6.63 1.72
N ARG A 30 -4.72 7.81 2.08
CA ARG A 30 -5.77 7.97 3.11
C ARG A 30 -7.17 8.17 2.56
N SER A 31 -7.29 8.29 1.24
CA SER A 31 -8.56 8.40 0.53
C SER A 31 -8.42 7.88 -0.90
N ALA A 32 -9.55 7.56 -1.53
CA ALA A 32 -9.63 7.11 -2.92
C ALA A 32 -8.94 8.08 -3.88
N LYS A 33 -9.23 9.38 -3.73
CA LYS A 33 -8.64 10.45 -4.53
C LYS A 33 -7.12 10.48 -4.37
N SER A 34 -6.61 10.39 -3.14
CA SER A 34 -5.17 10.38 -2.90
C SER A 34 -4.49 9.12 -3.45
N LEU A 35 -5.19 7.98 -3.44
CA LEU A 35 -4.67 6.73 -3.97
C LEU A 35 -4.53 6.80 -5.48
N TYR A 36 -5.59 7.23 -6.17
CA TYR A 36 -5.58 7.49 -7.60
C TYR A 36 -4.40 8.40 -8.00
N LEU A 37 -4.30 9.60 -7.40
CA LEU A 37 -3.26 10.58 -7.71
C LEU A 37 -1.82 10.07 -7.51
N ARG A 38 -1.63 9.07 -6.65
CA ARG A 38 -0.33 8.44 -6.41
C ARG A 38 -0.06 7.32 -7.40
N LEU A 39 -1.05 6.49 -7.67
CA LEU A 39 -0.94 5.34 -8.57
C LEU A 39 -0.74 5.75 -10.03
N VAL A 40 -1.32 6.86 -10.49
CA VAL A 40 -1.09 7.40 -11.86
C VAL A 40 0.36 7.83 -12.12
N ARG A 41 1.22 7.84 -11.09
CA ARG A 41 2.66 8.14 -11.23
C ARG A 41 3.50 6.88 -11.49
N PHE A 42 2.87 5.71 -11.53
CA PHE A 42 3.51 4.42 -11.76
C PHE A 42 3.07 3.85 -13.10
N ASP A 43 3.98 3.14 -13.76
CA ASP A 43 3.68 2.39 -14.98
C ASP A 43 2.94 1.09 -14.64
N LEU A 44 1.63 1.20 -14.44
CA LEU A 44 0.81 0.04 -14.10
C LEU A 44 0.44 -0.76 -15.36
N VAL A 45 0.76 -2.04 -15.35
CA VAL A 45 0.46 -3.00 -16.43
C VAL A 45 -1.00 -3.45 -16.40
N GLU A 46 -1.66 -3.47 -17.56
CA GLU A 46 -3.02 -3.99 -17.68
C GLU A 46 -3.07 -5.50 -17.37
N LYS A 47 -4.18 -5.97 -16.80
CA LYS A 47 -4.41 -7.37 -16.38
C LYS A 47 -3.43 -7.88 -15.32
N LYS A 48 -2.54 -7.02 -14.81
CA LYS A 48 -1.69 -7.30 -13.66
C LYS A 48 -2.43 -6.98 -12.38
N SER A 49 -2.22 -7.83 -11.37
CA SER A 49 -2.68 -7.62 -10.00
C SER A 49 -1.53 -7.12 -9.14
N TYR A 50 -1.82 -6.15 -8.29
CA TYR A 50 -0.91 -5.60 -7.29
C TYR A 50 -1.46 -5.88 -5.90
N ASP A 51 -0.61 -6.36 -5.01
CA ASP A 51 -0.99 -6.64 -3.63
C ASP A 51 -1.34 -5.35 -2.91
N ALA A 52 -2.42 -5.37 -2.14
CA ALA A 52 -2.84 -4.25 -1.35
C ALA A 52 -3.32 -4.69 0.03
N LEU A 53 -3.38 -3.72 0.94
CA LEU A 53 -3.82 -3.91 2.31
C LEU A 53 -4.54 -2.67 2.81
N ASP A 54 -5.64 -2.87 3.53
CA ASP A 54 -6.41 -1.79 4.15
C ASP A 54 -6.01 -1.56 5.62
N LYS A 55 -6.62 -0.54 6.26
CA LYS A 55 -6.36 -0.15 7.66
C LYS A 55 -6.46 -1.31 8.64
N THR A 56 -7.36 -2.24 8.39
CA THR A 56 -7.59 -3.38 9.29
C THR A 56 -6.51 -4.44 9.15
N GLY A 57 -5.70 -4.38 8.09
CA GLY A 57 -4.78 -5.41 7.67
C GLY A 57 -5.43 -6.52 6.86
N GLU A 58 -6.62 -6.27 6.32
CA GLU A 58 -7.24 -7.14 5.33
C GLU A 58 -6.46 -7.06 4.02
N ALA A 59 -6.37 -8.20 3.32
CA ALA A 59 -5.71 -8.28 2.02
C ALA A 59 -6.65 -7.86 0.89
N TRP A 60 -6.11 -7.11 -0.05
CA TRP A 60 -6.78 -6.58 -1.22
C TRP A 60 -5.90 -6.81 -2.46
N ALA A 61 -6.51 -6.81 -3.63
CA ALA A 61 -5.82 -6.77 -4.91
C ALA A 61 -6.27 -5.52 -5.66
N LEU A 62 -5.30 -4.77 -6.20
CA LEU A 62 -5.56 -3.77 -7.23
C LEU A 62 -5.34 -4.44 -8.59
N VAL A 63 -6.39 -4.56 -9.39
CA VAL A 63 -6.33 -5.08 -10.76
C VAL A 63 -6.56 -3.93 -11.74
N ILE A 64 -5.68 -3.79 -12.72
CA ILE A 64 -5.86 -2.82 -13.81
C ILE A 64 -6.59 -3.50 -14.95
N SER A 65 -7.76 -2.98 -15.31
CA SER A 65 -8.56 -3.48 -16.43
C SER A 65 -8.99 -2.29 -17.28
N GLN A 66 -8.51 -2.23 -18.52
CA GLN A 66 -8.72 -1.08 -19.40
C GLN A 66 -8.32 0.23 -18.68
N GLU A 67 -9.20 1.24 -18.67
CA GLU A 67 -8.99 2.53 -18.02
C GLU A 67 -9.42 2.55 -16.54
N THR A 68 -9.68 1.39 -15.91
CA THR A 68 -10.14 1.32 -14.52
C THR A 68 -9.20 0.50 -13.65
N GLY A 69 -8.77 1.09 -12.54
CA GLY A 69 -8.15 0.36 -11.43
C GLY A 69 -9.24 -0.13 -10.48
N VAL A 70 -9.35 -1.45 -10.30
CA VAL A 70 -10.35 -2.06 -9.42
C VAL A 70 -9.66 -2.61 -8.18
N LEU A 71 -10.06 -2.14 -7.00
CA LEU A 71 -9.69 -2.76 -5.73
C LEU A 71 -10.72 -3.81 -5.33
N ALA A 72 -10.27 -5.03 -5.12
CA ALA A 72 -11.09 -6.16 -4.71
C ALA A 72 -10.55 -6.78 -3.40
N PRO A 73 -11.42 -7.10 -2.42
CA PRO A 73 -10.98 -7.78 -1.20
C PRO A 73 -10.61 -9.24 -1.51
N LEU A 74 -9.51 -9.71 -0.95
CA LEU A 74 -9.05 -11.10 -1.08
C LEU A 74 -9.51 -11.92 0.12
N ASN A 75 -10.83 -12.10 0.24
CA ASN A 75 -11.50 -12.74 1.39
C ASN A 75 -10.98 -14.15 1.73
N PHE A 76 -10.41 -14.86 0.74
CA PHE A 76 -9.89 -16.22 0.92
C PHE A 76 -8.36 -16.28 1.05
N SER A 77 -7.67 -15.15 1.01
CA SER A 77 -6.22 -15.12 1.20
C SER A 77 -5.87 -15.16 2.69
N LYS A 78 -4.81 -15.90 3.05
CA LYS A 78 -4.29 -15.89 4.41
C LYS A 78 -3.79 -14.48 4.75
N PRO A 79 -4.29 -13.83 5.81
CA PRO A 79 -3.79 -12.52 6.21
C PRO A 79 -2.30 -12.59 6.55
N ARG A 80 -1.55 -11.57 6.16
CA ARG A 80 -0.16 -11.39 6.59
C ARG A 80 -0.09 -11.35 8.13
N THR A 81 0.82 -12.14 8.69
CA THR A 81 1.19 -12.04 10.10
C THR A 81 1.81 -10.67 10.40
N LYS A 82 1.84 -10.28 11.68
CA LYS A 82 2.46 -9.01 12.10
C LYS A 82 3.93 -8.92 11.66
N LEU A 83 4.64 -10.04 11.72
CA LEU A 83 6.04 -10.14 11.30
C LEU A 83 6.18 -9.96 9.78
N GLU A 84 5.32 -10.61 8.99
CA GLU A 84 5.30 -10.45 7.54
C GLU A 84 4.97 -9.02 7.11
N LEU A 85 4.03 -8.33 7.80
CA LEU A 85 3.73 -6.91 7.54
C LEU A 85 4.96 -6.02 7.76
N ILE A 86 5.69 -6.24 8.86
CA ILE A 86 6.89 -5.47 9.18
C ILE A 86 8.00 -5.74 8.18
N ARG A 87 8.22 -7.00 7.82
CA ARG A 87 9.22 -7.38 6.81
C ARG A 87 8.89 -6.83 5.44
N TRP A 88 7.63 -6.90 5.03
CA TRP A 88 7.14 -6.30 3.80
C TRP A 88 7.42 -4.79 3.75
N PHE A 89 7.17 -4.07 4.84
CA PHE A 89 7.51 -2.64 4.95
C PHE A 89 9.03 -2.37 4.93
N ASN A 90 9.82 -3.17 5.66
CA ASN A 90 11.27 -2.95 5.79
C ASN A 90 12.05 -3.22 4.49
N ASN A 91 11.54 -4.13 3.65
CA ASN A 91 12.16 -4.58 2.41
C ASN A 91 11.68 -3.83 1.16
N ARG A 92 10.83 -2.82 1.32
CA ARG A 92 10.33 -2.03 0.19
C ARG A 92 11.46 -1.27 -0.52
N LYS A 93 11.29 -1.06 -1.82
CA LYS A 93 12.24 -0.37 -2.70
C LYS A 93 12.29 1.14 -2.47
N ASN A 94 11.16 1.77 -2.16
CA ASN A 94 11.06 3.22 -1.95
C ASN A 94 11.43 3.66 -0.51
N LYS A 95 12.39 2.97 0.11
CA LYS A 95 12.91 3.29 1.44
C LYS A 95 13.98 4.39 1.34
N PRO A 96 13.84 5.51 2.07
CA PRO A 96 14.92 6.50 2.20
C PRO A 96 16.16 5.91 2.87
N ALA A 97 17.35 6.33 2.44
CA ALA A 97 18.62 5.80 2.95
C ALA A 97 18.81 5.95 4.47
N ASP A 98 18.25 7.01 5.06
CA ASP A 98 18.29 7.36 6.48
C ASP A 98 17.17 6.71 7.31
N GLU A 99 16.28 5.93 6.69
CA GLU A 99 15.14 5.38 7.43
C GLU A 99 15.53 4.18 8.30
N VAL A 100 15.25 4.33 9.59
CA VAL A 100 15.40 3.25 10.58
C VAL A 100 14.32 2.19 10.38
N ALA A 101 14.75 0.94 10.27
CA ALA A 101 13.87 -0.22 10.12
C ALA A 101 12.84 -0.30 11.25
N TYR A 102 11.63 -0.76 10.92
CA TYR A 102 10.60 -1.03 11.90
C TYR A 102 11.03 -2.28 12.73
N PRO A 103 11.04 -2.21 14.08
CA PRO A 103 11.50 -3.33 14.91
C PRO A 103 10.63 -4.60 14.74
N GLU A 104 11.27 -5.75 14.54
CA GLU A 104 10.60 -7.07 14.49
C GLU A 104 10.31 -7.67 15.88
N LYS A 105 10.65 -6.96 16.96
CA LYS A 105 10.46 -7.40 18.35
C LYS A 105 9.12 -6.94 18.93
N SER A 106 8.68 -7.57 20.01
CA SER A 106 7.49 -7.18 20.79
C SER A 106 6.18 -7.14 20.00
N LEU A 107 5.98 -8.10 19.10
CA LEU A 107 4.80 -8.17 18.22
C LEU A 107 3.50 -8.55 18.96
N SER A 108 3.58 -9.18 20.13
CA SER A 108 2.41 -9.61 20.90
C SER A 108 1.63 -8.43 21.49
N SER A 109 2.30 -7.34 21.87
CA SER A 109 1.67 -6.19 22.54
C SER A 109 0.97 -5.21 21.59
N LYS A 110 1.27 -5.24 20.29
CA LYS A 110 0.65 -4.33 19.29
C LYS A 110 -0.48 -5.00 18.52
N LYS A 111 -1.62 -4.32 18.39
CA LYS A 111 -2.70 -4.76 17.49
C LYS A 111 -2.29 -4.58 16.02
N ARG A 112 -2.84 -5.40 15.11
CA ARG A 112 -2.48 -5.41 13.68
C ARG A 112 -2.79 -4.07 13.01
N ASP A 113 -3.98 -3.53 13.24
CA ASP A 113 -4.43 -2.22 12.77
C ASP A 113 -3.50 -1.08 13.22
N ARG A 114 -2.97 -1.15 14.44
CA ARG A 114 -1.96 -0.20 14.94
C ARG A 114 -0.64 -0.30 14.16
N ILE A 115 -0.17 -1.51 13.87
CA ILE A 115 1.05 -1.71 13.06
C ILE A 115 0.84 -1.12 11.65
N VAL A 116 -0.32 -1.38 11.04
CA VAL A 116 -0.67 -0.83 9.72
C VAL A 116 -0.73 0.69 9.73
N ALA A 117 -1.32 1.29 10.77
CA ALA A 117 -1.36 2.75 10.92
C ALA A 117 0.05 3.35 11.05
N GLU A 118 0.91 2.77 11.89
CA GLU A 118 2.30 3.23 12.06
C GLU A 118 3.12 3.06 10.76
N ILE A 119 2.90 1.98 10.00
CA ILE A 119 3.50 1.80 8.67
C ILE A 119 3.01 2.90 7.71
N ALA A 120 1.70 3.17 7.70
CA ALA A 120 1.11 4.18 6.83
C ALA A 120 1.65 5.60 7.12
N ASP A 121 1.84 5.95 8.40
CA ASP A 121 2.46 7.21 8.83
C ASP A 121 3.89 7.31 8.31
N ARG A 122 4.71 6.27 8.55
CA ARG A 122 6.10 6.22 8.09
C ARG A 122 6.24 6.30 6.57
N LEU A 123 5.36 5.62 5.81
CA LEU A 123 5.32 5.70 4.35
C LEU A 123 5.00 7.12 3.86
N ALA A 124 4.04 7.79 4.50
CA ALA A 124 3.70 9.17 4.14
C ALA A 124 4.86 10.15 4.39
N ASP A 125 5.60 9.96 5.49
CA ASP A 125 6.76 10.79 5.80
C ASP A 125 7.98 10.47 4.92
N ALA A 126 8.18 9.19 4.56
CA ALA A 126 9.19 8.77 3.60
C ALA A 126 8.97 9.41 2.22
N GLU A 127 7.72 9.44 1.75
CA GLU A 127 7.38 10.06 0.48
C GLU A 127 7.65 11.57 0.48
N LYS A 128 7.29 12.29 1.54
CA LYS A 128 7.60 13.73 1.68
C LYS A 128 9.10 13.99 1.60
N ARG A 129 9.92 13.19 2.31
CA ARG A 129 11.38 13.27 2.28
C ARG A 129 11.96 12.99 0.88
N ASN A 130 11.41 12.01 0.18
CA ASN A 130 11.82 11.71 -1.20
C ASN A 130 11.43 12.84 -2.17
N ALA A 131 10.28 13.49 -1.97
CA ALA A 131 9.85 14.62 -2.77
C ALA A 131 10.73 15.86 -2.54
N SER A 132 11.19 16.10 -1.30
CA SER A 132 12.07 17.24 -1.00
C SER A 132 13.49 17.07 -1.55
N ARG A 133 13.98 15.83 -1.70
CA ARG A 133 15.30 15.53 -2.28
C ARG A 133 15.35 15.62 -3.80
N ARG A 134 14.20 15.65 -4.46
CA ARG A 134 14.09 15.76 -5.93
C ARG A 134 14.01 17.22 -6.41
N LYS A 135 13.93 18.19 -5.50
CA LYS A 135 14.05 19.62 -5.77
C LYS A 135 15.48 20.06 -5.55
#